data_AF-A0A2D6NFB0-F1
#
_entry.id   AF-A0A2D6NFB0-F1
#
_cell.length_a   1.000
_cell.length_b   1.000
_cell.length_c   1.000
_cell.angle_alpha   90.00
_cell.angle_beta   90.00
_cell.angle_gamma   90.00
#
_symmetry.space_group_name_H-M   'P 1'
#
loop_
_entity.id
_entity.type
_entity.pdbx_description
1 polymer ?
#
loop_
_entity_poly.entity_id
_entity_poly.type
_entity_poly.pdbx_seq_one_letter_code
_entity_poly.pdbx_strand_id
1 'polypeptide(L)'
;MEYEELLEEAYENVQPCKECDRFEIKGVEGHHQGSKTVISNFVQVAGCLRREGCHLAKFLFKSLATSGDIDGDRLILDRKISSKDINEKVEKYVKQFVLCSSCKKPDTELVEENSKMFIRCLACGTKKPVHKV
;
A
#
# COMPACT_ATOMS: atom_id res chain seq x y z
N MET A 1 -6.40 13.83 -47.09
CA MET A 1 -6.37 13.37 -45.70
C MET A 1 -5.13 12.53 -45.57
N GLU A 2 -4.07 13.16 -45.09
CA GLU A 2 -2.87 12.42 -44.73
C GLU A 2 -3.16 11.58 -43.49
N TYR A 3 -2.52 10.41 -43.41
CA TYR A 3 -2.68 9.48 -42.29
C TYR A 3 -2.44 10.16 -40.92
N GLU A 4 -1.62 11.21 -40.91
CA GLU A 4 -1.30 12.02 -39.73
C GLU A 4 -2.51 12.78 -39.17
N GLU A 5 -3.37 13.35 -40.03
CA GLU A 5 -4.55 14.12 -39.62
C GLU A 5 -5.60 13.21 -38.93
N LEU A 6 -5.82 12.01 -39.50
CA LEU A 6 -6.71 11.00 -38.93
C LEU A 6 -6.18 10.44 -37.59
N LEU A 7 -4.86 10.39 -37.45
CA LEU A 7 -4.20 9.92 -36.23
C LEU A 7 -4.37 10.94 -35.09
N GLU A 8 -4.15 12.23 -35.37
CA GLU A 8 -4.36 13.31 -34.40
C GLU A 8 -5.82 13.39 -33.94
N GLU A 9 -6.76 13.34 -34.87
CA GLU A 9 -8.20 13.34 -34.56
C GLU A 9 -8.61 12.14 -33.70
N ALA A 10 -8.02 10.96 -33.95
CA ALA A 10 -8.27 9.77 -33.13
C ALA A 10 -7.71 9.90 -31.71
N TYR A 11 -6.50 10.46 -31.54
CA TYR A 11 -5.92 10.70 -30.21
C TYR A 11 -6.60 11.84 -29.45
N GLU A 12 -7.23 12.79 -30.14
CA GLU A 12 -7.98 13.88 -29.52
C GLU A 12 -9.38 13.43 -29.07
N ASN A 13 -10.04 12.59 -29.87
CA ASN A 13 -11.35 12.01 -29.54
C ASN A 13 -11.25 10.93 -28.45
N VAL A 14 -10.20 10.12 -28.48
CA VAL A 14 -9.91 9.18 -27.39
C VAL A 14 -9.16 9.95 -26.33
N GLN A 15 -9.86 10.58 -25.38
CA GLN A 15 -9.21 11.03 -24.16
C GLN A 15 -8.44 9.82 -23.61
N PRO A 16 -7.08 9.85 -23.57
CA PRO A 16 -6.36 8.80 -22.89
C PRO A 16 -6.89 8.86 -21.46
N CYS A 17 -7.45 7.76 -20.97
CA CYS A 17 -7.78 7.66 -19.55
C CYS A 17 -6.47 7.93 -18.80
N LYS A 18 -6.30 9.18 -18.35
CA LYS A 18 -5.19 9.61 -17.54
C LYS A 18 -5.33 8.83 -16.25
N GLU A 19 -4.51 7.79 -16.14
CA GLU A 19 -4.27 7.01 -14.93
C GLU A 19 -5.56 6.58 -14.21
N CYS A 20 -5.95 5.31 -14.37
CA CYS A 20 -6.90 4.69 -13.45
C CYS A 20 -6.27 4.51 -12.05
N ASP A 21 -5.77 5.58 -11.44
CA ASP A 21 -5.34 5.58 -10.05
C ASP A 21 -6.58 5.78 -9.17
N ARG A 22 -7.40 4.73 -9.11
CA ARG A 22 -8.42 4.55 -8.04
C ARG A 22 -7.78 4.39 -6.65
N PHE A 23 -6.48 4.53 -6.54
CA PHE A 23 -5.69 4.22 -5.38
C PHE A 23 -5.24 5.51 -4.69
N GLU A 24 -6.12 6.07 -3.88
CA GLU A 24 -5.77 7.13 -2.95
C GLU A 24 -5.35 6.51 -1.61
N ILE A 25 -4.08 6.72 -1.23
CA ILE A 25 -3.62 6.37 0.12
C ILE A 25 -4.29 7.34 1.07
N LYS A 26 -5.28 6.88 1.83
CA LYS A 26 -5.82 7.67 2.95
C LYS A 26 -4.67 8.01 3.90
N GLY A 27 -4.47 9.30 4.15
CA GLY A 27 -3.45 9.77 5.10
C GLY A 27 -3.69 9.17 6.48
N VAL A 28 -2.62 8.79 7.18
CA VAL A 28 -2.75 8.18 8.51
C VAL A 28 -3.19 9.24 9.52
N GLU A 29 -4.31 8.97 10.19
CA GLU A 29 -4.84 9.80 11.26
C GLU A 29 -4.39 9.20 12.60
N GLY A 30 -3.49 9.92 13.28
CA GLY A 30 -2.91 9.49 14.55
C GLY A 30 -3.05 10.56 15.63
N HIS A 31 -3.32 10.10 16.85
CA HIS A 31 -3.31 10.92 18.05
C HIS A 31 -2.19 10.48 18.98
N HIS A 32 -1.57 11.44 19.66
CA HIS A 32 -0.61 11.16 20.72
C HIS A 32 -1.33 11.06 22.05
N GLN A 33 -1.16 9.93 22.74
CA GLN A 33 -1.64 9.74 24.10
C GLN A 33 -0.44 9.54 25.02
N GLY A 34 0.07 10.64 25.58
CA GLY A 34 1.28 10.63 26.40
C GLY A 34 2.52 10.21 25.61
N SER A 35 3.16 9.11 26.04
CA SER A 35 4.29 8.49 25.35
C SER A 35 3.90 7.55 24.20
N LYS A 36 2.61 7.20 24.10
CA LYS A 36 2.08 6.29 23.08
C LYS A 36 1.51 7.04 21.89
N THR A 37 1.58 6.43 20.71
CA THR A 37 0.93 6.94 19.49
C THR A 37 -0.20 5.99 19.10
N VAL A 38 -1.41 6.51 18.96
CA VAL A 38 -2.60 5.73 18.59
C VAL A 38 -3.01 6.13 17.18
N ILE A 39 -3.06 5.17 16.27
CA ILE A 39 -3.56 5.35 14.90
C ILE A 39 -5.01 4.91 14.88
N SER A 40 -5.93 5.83 14.57
CA SER A 40 -7.37 5.57 14.58
C SER A 40 -7.87 4.89 13.31
N ASN A 41 -7.19 5.10 12.17
CA ASN A 41 -7.66 4.67 10.86
C ASN A 41 -6.93 3.42 10.31
N PHE A 42 -6.36 2.59 11.18
CA PHE A 42 -5.51 1.48 10.78
C PHE A 42 -6.25 0.44 9.92
N VAL A 43 -7.45 0.04 10.33
CA VAL A 43 -8.26 -0.95 9.58
C VAL A 43 -8.69 -0.40 8.22
N GLN A 44 -9.02 0.89 8.13
CA GLN A 44 -9.37 1.52 6.86
C GLN A 44 -8.19 1.51 5.89
N VAL A 45 -6.98 1.82 6.37
CA VAL A 45 -5.76 1.78 5.56
C VAL A 45 -5.48 0.34 5.11
N ALA A 46 -5.54 -0.65 6.01
CA ALA A 46 -5.34 -2.05 5.65
C ALA A 46 -6.38 -2.55 4.62
N GLY A 47 -7.64 -2.13 4.76
CA GLY A 47 -8.73 -2.43 3.84
C GLY A 47 -8.53 -1.82 2.45
N CYS A 48 -8.12 -0.55 2.37
CA CYS A 48 -7.77 0.11 1.10
C CYS A 48 -6.63 -0.62 0.38
N LEU A 49 -5.66 -1.17 1.12
CA LEU A 49 -4.54 -1.92 0.58
C LEU A 49 -4.88 -3.38 0.24
N ARG A 50 -6.09 -3.87 0.60
CA ARG A 50 -6.48 -5.29 0.53
C ARG A 50 -5.43 -6.20 1.18
N ARG A 51 -5.01 -5.84 2.39
CA ARG A 51 -4.00 -6.58 3.16
C ARG A 51 -4.49 -6.86 4.57
N GLU A 52 -3.99 -7.94 5.15
CA GLU A 52 -4.23 -8.24 6.56
C GLU A 52 -3.56 -7.20 7.46
N GLY A 53 -4.32 -6.67 8.42
CA GLY A 53 -3.82 -5.70 9.40
C GLY A 53 -2.61 -6.23 10.18
N CYS A 54 -2.58 -7.53 10.49
CA CYS A 54 -1.46 -8.18 11.16
C CYS A 54 -0.13 -8.04 10.39
N HIS A 55 -0.16 -8.16 9.06
CA HIS A 55 1.05 -8.04 8.24
C HIS A 55 1.56 -6.58 8.20
N LEU A 56 0.64 -5.63 8.05
CA LEU A 56 0.99 -4.20 8.06
C LEU A 56 1.53 -3.76 9.43
N ALA A 57 0.94 -4.23 10.53
CA ALA A 57 1.42 -3.94 11.88
C ALA A 57 2.85 -4.48 12.11
N LYS A 58 3.11 -5.74 11.74
CA LYS A 58 4.47 -6.33 11.82
C LYS A 58 5.49 -5.51 11.03
N PHE A 59 5.11 -5.03 9.85
CA PHE A 59 5.99 -4.17 9.04
C PHE A 59 6.28 -2.83 9.72
N LEU A 60 5.28 -2.22 10.35
CA LEU A 60 5.46 -0.99 11.11
C LEU A 60 6.35 -1.20 12.32
N PHE A 61 6.14 -2.28 13.10
CA PHE A 61 6.97 -2.61 14.26
C PHE A 61 8.45 -2.76 13.89
N LYS A 62 8.73 -3.49 12.79
CA LYS A 62 10.09 -3.67 12.27
C LYS A 62 10.69 -2.38 11.74
N SER A 63 9.91 -1.55 11.05
CA SER A 63 10.38 -0.31 10.42
C SER A 63 10.58 0.84 11.40
N LEU A 64 9.83 0.86 12.49
CA LEU A 64 9.83 1.91 13.52
C LEU A 64 10.54 1.47 14.81
N ALA A 65 11.04 0.23 14.85
CA ALA A 65 11.69 -0.39 16.02
C ALA A 65 10.86 -0.19 17.30
N THR A 66 9.57 -0.48 17.22
CA THR A 66 8.59 -0.19 18.28
C THR A 66 7.68 -1.40 18.45
N SER A 67 7.30 -1.68 19.69
CA SER A 67 6.27 -2.66 20.02
C SER A 67 4.90 -2.00 20.08
N GLY A 68 3.86 -2.80 19.89
CA GLY A 68 2.50 -2.32 19.96
C GLY A 68 1.49 -3.42 19.72
N ASP A 69 0.22 -3.03 19.80
CA ASP A 69 -0.93 -3.93 19.72
C ASP A 69 -1.99 -3.36 18.79
N ILE A 70 -2.71 -4.27 18.15
CA ILE A 70 -3.88 -3.95 17.32
C ILE A 70 -5.10 -4.04 18.24
N ASP A 71 -5.68 -2.88 18.56
CA ASP A 71 -6.91 -2.76 19.35
C ASP A 71 -8.08 -2.56 18.40
N GLY A 72 -8.57 -3.66 17.81
CA GLY A 72 -9.68 -3.66 16.85
C GLY A 72 -9.41 -2.75 15.64
N ASP A 73 -10.01 -1.56 15.66
CA ASP A 73 -9.88 -0.54 14.62
C ASP A 73 -8.59 0.31 14.72
N ARG A 74 -7.90 0.27 15.86
CA ARG A 74 -6.79 1.17 16.21
C ARG A 74 -5.47 0.41 16.30
N LEU A 75 -4.36 1.06 15.96
CA LEU A 75 -3.02 0.56 16.27
C LEU A 75 -2.41 1.41 17.39
N ILE A 76 -2.00 0.77 18.48
CA ILE A 76 -1.31 1.43 19.60
C ILE A 76 0.18 1.13 19.48
N LEU A 77 0.99 2.18 19.42
CA LEU A 77 2.44 2.11 19.41
C LEU A 77 2.97 2.65 20.75
N ASP A 78 3.89 1.94 21.40
CA ASP A 78 4.44 2.34 22.70
C ASP A 78 5.44 3.51 22.63
N ARG A 79 5.64 4.09 21.45
CA ARG A 79 6.56 5.20 21.20
C ARG A 79 5.84 6.40 20.59
N LYS A 80 6.32 7.60 20.92
CA LYS A 80 5.94 8.85 20.26
C LYS A 80 6.59 8.93 18.88
N ILE A 81 5.79 8.86 17.83
CA ILE A 81 6.24 8.84 16.43
C ILE A 81 5.44 9.87 15.65
N SER A 82 6.09 10.69 14.83
CA SER A 82 5.36 11.70 14.06
C SER A 82 4.50 11.06 12.98
N SER A 83 3.35 11.66 12.66
CA SER A 83 2.48 11.18 11.58
C SER A 83 3.18 11.17 10.22
N LYS A 84 4.18 12.05 10.01
CA LYS A 84 4.98 12.10 8.79
C LYS A 84 5.83 10.84 8.62
N ASP A 85 6.49 10.39 9.68
CA ASP A 85 7.30 9.17 9.64
C ASP A 85 6.43 7.95 9.34
N ILE A 86 5.22 7.89 9.94
CA ILE A 86 4.28 6.79 9.71
C ILE A 86 3.83 6.76 8.25
N ASN A 87 3.46 7.91 7.68
CA ASN A 87 3.09 8.02 6.26
C ASN A 87 4.22 7.55 5.35
N GLU A 88 5.46 7.98 5.60
CA GLU A 88 6.61 7.53 4.80
C GLU A 88 6.80 6.00 4.86
N LYS A 89 6.60 5.39 6.04
CA LYS A 89 6.67 3.92 6.17
C LYS A 89 5.53 3.22 5.44
N VAL A 90 4.32 3.78 5.46
CA VAL A 90 3.18 3.24 4.71
C VAL A 90 3.43 3.33 3.20
N GLU A 91 3.98 4.43 2.69
CA GLU A 91 4.36 4.54 1.28
C GLU A 91 5.43 3.51 0.89
N LYS A 92 6.42 3.28 1.75
CA LYS A 92 7.43 2.23 1.57
C LYS A 92 6.79 0.84 1.53
N TYR A 93 5.81 0.59 2.40
CA TYR A 93 5.04 -0.66 2.40
C TYR A 93 4.29 -0.86 1.09
N VAL A 94 3.59 0.15 0.60
CA VAL A 94 2.86 0.10 -0.69
C VAL A 94 3.80 -0.26 -1.84
N LYS A 95 4.95 0.41 -1.93
CA LYS A 95 5.94 0.17 -2.99
C LYS A 95 6.52 -1.25 -2.95
N GLN A 96 6.65 -1.84 -1.77
CA GLN A 96 7.25 -3.16 -1.61
C GLN A 96 6.24 -4.31 -1.69
N PHE A 97 5.04 -4.12 -1.13
CA PHE A 97 4.06 -5.19 -0.86
C PHE A 97 2.74 -5.10 -1.63
N VAL A 98 2.46 -3.97 -2.29
CA VAL A 98 1.18 -3.72 -2.96
C VAL A 98 1.38 -3.50 -4.46
N LEU A 99 2.40 -2.74 -4.86
CA LEU A 99 2.68 -2.48 -6.27
C LEU A 99 3.35 -3.68 -6.95
N CYS A 100 2.78 -4.08 -8.09
CA CYS A 100 3.43 -5.04 -8.98
C CYS A 100 4.60 -4.39 -9.74
N SER A 101 5.73 -5.09 -9.86
CA SER A 101 6.90 -4.62 -10.61
C SER A 101 6.68 -4.47 -12.12
N SER A 102 5.74 -5.22 -12.71
CA SER A 102 5.51 -5.22 -14.16
C SER A 102 4.40 -4.24 -14.57
N CYS A 103 3.24 -4.29 -13.92
CA CYS A 103 2.08 -3.50 -14.33
C CYS A 103 1.79 -2.28 -13.45
N LYS A 104 2.54 -2.08 -12.35
CA LYS A 104 2.34 -1.01 -11.35
C LYS A 104 0.92 -0.91 -10.76
N LYS A 105 0.07 -1.90 -11.01
CA LYS A 105 -1.28 -1.96 -10.44
C LYS A 105 -1.21 -2.43 -8.98
N PRO A 106 -2.07 -1.90 -8.10
CA PRO A 106 -2.16 -2.31 -6.70
C PRO A 106 -2.93 -3.64 -6.50
N ASP A 107 -3.50 -4.23 -7.57
CA ASP A 107 -4.18 -5.52 -7.52
C ASP A 107 -3.19 -6.70 -7.39
N THR A 108 -2.78 -6.95 -6.15
CA THR A 108 -1.86 -8.03 -5.81
C THR A 108 -2.33 -8.80 -4.56
N GLU A 109 -1.96 -10.07 -4.46
CA GLU A 109 -2.23 -10.95 -3.31
C GLU A 109 -0.91 -11.47 -2.71
N LEU A 110 -0.88 -11.66 -1.39
CA LEU A 110 0.22 -12.32 -0.69
C LEU A 110 -0.08 -13.81 -0.57
N VAL A 111 0.85 -14.64 -1.03
CA VAL A 111 0.78 -16.10 -0.98
C VAL A 111 2.03 -16.62 -0.27
N GLU A 112 1.84 -17.47 0.74
CA GLU A 112 2.96 -18.18 1.38
C GLU A 112 3.15 -19.54 0.69
N GLU A 113 4.29 -19.75 0.04
CA GLU A 113 4.67 -21.05 -0.56
C GLU A 113 6.06 -21.45 0.00
N ASN A 114 6.19 -22.68 0.51
CA ASN A 114 7.48 -23.27 0.95
C ASN A 114 8.30 -22.36 1.90
N SER A 115 7.66 -21.84 2.95
CA SER A 115 8.26 -20.93 3.95
C SER A 115 8.74 -19.58 3.39
N LYS A 116 8.46 -19.26 2.13
CA LYS A 116 8.74 -17.98 1.48
C LYS A 116 7.44 -17.26 1.17
N MET A 117 7.45 -15.95 1.31
CA MET A 117 6.30 -15.12 0.91
C MET A 117 6.47 -14.66 -0.54
N PHE A 118 5.38 -14.73 -1.28
CA PHE A 118 5.30 -14.29 -2.67
C PHE A 118 4.15 -13.30 -2.84
N ILE A 119 4.38 -12.30 -3.68
CA ILE A 119 3.33 -11.41 -4.17
C ILE A 119 2.93 -11.91 -5.54
N ARG A 120 1.65 -12.22 -5.71
CA ARG A 120 1.06 -12.61 -6.98
C ARG A 120 0.19 -11.46 -7.49
N CYS A 121 0.45 -10.98 -8.69
CA CYS A 121 -0.43 -10.00 -9.32
C CYS A 121 -1.59 -10.69 -10.04
N LEU A 122 -2.82 -10.22 -9.80
CA LEU A 122 -4.02 -10.73 -10.46
C LEU A 122 -4.14 -10.25 -11.91
N ALA A 123 -3.57 -9.08 -12.22
CA ALA A 123 -3.65 -8.50 -13.56
C ALA A 123 -2.63 -9.08 -14.55
N CYS A 124 -1.38 -9.32 -14.13
CA CYS A 124 -0.30 -9.78 -15.02
C CYS A 124 0.22 -11.19 -14.70
N GLY A 125 -0.22 -11.81 -13.60
CA GLY A 125 0.19 -13.17 -13.21
C GLY A 125 1.62 -13.30 -12.67
N THR A 126 2.41 -12.23 -12.68
CA THR A 126 3.79 -12.25 -12.17
C THR A 126 3.83 -12.60 -10.68
N LYS A 127 4.73 -13.52 -10.32
CA LYS A 127 5.07 -13.86 -8.93
C LYS A 127 6.39 -13.19 -8.56
N LYS A 128 6.41 -12.45 -7.45
CA LYS A 128 7.61 -11.81 -6.90
C LYS A 128 7.90 -12.35 -5.50
N PRO A 129 9.10 -12.87 -5.22
CA PRO A 129 9.47 -13.23 -3.86
C PRO A 129 9.63 -11.95 -3.02
N VAL A 130 9.11 -11.96 -1.80
CA VAL A 130 9.30 -10.87 -0.82
C VAL A 130 9.80 -11.41 0.50
N HIS A 131 10.52 -10.56 1.23
CA HIS A 131 11.02 -10.88 2.56
C HIS A 131 9.84 -11.03 3.52
N LYS A 132 9.87 -12.12 4.30
CA LYS A 132 8.95 -12.33 5.42
C LYS A 132 9.19 -11.25 6.48
N VAL A 133 8.10 -10.64 6.93
CA VAL A 133 8.10 -9.54 7.89
C VAL A 133 7.94 -10.08 9.30
#